data_AF-A0A4Q3KS58-F1
#
_entry.id   AF-A0A4Q3KS58-F1
#
_cell.length_a   1.000
_cell.length_b   1.000
_cell.length_c   1.000
_cell.angle_alpha   90.00
_cell.angle_beta   90.00
_cell.angle_gamma   90.00
#
_symmetry.space_group_name_H-M   'P 1'
#
loop_
_entity.id
_entity.type
_entity.pdbx_description
1 polymer ?
#
loop_
_entity_poly.entity_id
_entity_poly.type
_entity_poly.pdbx_seq_one_letter_code
_entity_poly.pdbx_strand_id
1 'polypeptide(L)' 'MTCSTCTQWKPKDSGAMAKHGLCICALGPRWQFLPPQHTCQKHKPVPADVQAARVVWLGKLQK' A
#
# COMPACT_ATOMS: atom_id res chain seq x y z
N MET A 1 2.85 -9.02 -5.20
CA MET A 1 3.42 -7.85 -4.48
C MET A 1 2.34 -6.83 -4.18
N THR A 2 2.13 -6.48 -2.92
CA THR A 2 1.16 -5.46 -2.46
C THR A 2 1.81 -4.07 -2.45
N CYS A 3 1.01 -3.00 -2.47
CA CYS A 3 1.59 -1.65 -2.36
C CYS A 3 2.26 -1.43 -1.00
N SER A 4 1.85 -2.17 0.04
CA SER A 4 2.46 -2.09 1.37
C SER A 4 3.98 -2.32 1.40
N THR A 5 4.54 -3.04 0.42
CA THR A 5 5.99 -3.29 0.32
C THR A 5 6.71 -2.26 -0.57
N CYS A 6 6.00 -1.26 -1.12
CA CYS A 6 6.55 -0.28 -2.05
C CYS A 6 7.12 0.96 -1.33
N THR A 7 8.26 1.49 -1.76
CA THR A 7 8.83 2.75 -1.23
C THR A 7 7.89 3.94 -1.42
N GLN A 8 7.15 3.98 -2.52
CA GLN A 8 6.20 5.05 -2.85
C GLN A 8 4.87 4.95 -2.08
N TRP A 9 4.68 3.89 -1.30
CA TRP A 9 3.47 3.76 -0.51
C TRP A 9 3.49 4.71 0.67
N LYS A 10 2.51 5.62 0.66
CA LYS A 10 2.21 6.54 1.76
C LYS A 10 0.97 6.03 2.50
N PRO A 11 1.13 5.41 3.68
CA PRO A 11 0.01 4.76 4.37
C PRO A 11 -1.05 5.76 4.83
N LYS A 12 -0.63 6.96 5.26
CA LYS A 12 -1.54 8.05 5.67
C LYS A 12 -2.40 8.54 4.50
N ASP A 13 -1.78 8.75 3.35
CA ASP A 13 -2.46 9.24 2.15
C ASP A 13 -3.41 8.18 1.55
N SER A 14 -3.14 6.89 1.80
CA SER A 14 -3.95 5.78 1.31
C SER A 14 -5.27 5.60 2.08
N GLY A 15 -5.47 6.29 3.22
CA GLY A 15 -6.72 6.26 3.99
C GLY A 15 -7.22 4.84 4.27
N ALA A 16 -8.49 4.56 3.94
CA ALA A 16 -9.09 3.24 4.11
C ALA A 16 -8.44 2.14 3.25
N MET A 17 -7.85 2.49 2.10
CA MET A 17 -7.14 1.54 1.23
C MET A 17 -5.88 0.99 1.89
N ALA A 18 -5.30 1.74 2.83
CA ALA A 18 -4.14 1.30 3.59
C ALA A 18 -4.43 -0.01 4.33
N LYS A 19 -5.65 -0.19 4.87
CA LYS A 19 -6.08 -1.43 5.57
C LYS A 19 -6.01 -2.67 4.69
N HIS A 20 -6.11 -2.50 3.38
CA HIS A 20 -6.01 -3.56 2.38
C HIS A 20 -4.63 -3.64 1.71
N GLY A 21 -3.63 -2.88 2.20
CA GLY A 21 -2.28 -2.88 1.64
C GLY A 21 -2.19 -2.22 0.25
N LEU A 22 -3.12 -1.33 -0.07
CA LEU A 22 -3.23 -0.65 -1.37
C LEU A 22 -2.83 0.84 -1.27
N CYS A 23 -2.45 1.43 -2.40
CA CYS A 23 -2.00 2.82 -2.53
C CYS A 23 -2.67 3.52 -3.71
N ILE A 24 -2.75 4.85 -3.63
CA ILE A 24 -3.20 5.76 -4.70
C ILE A 24 -2.13 5.93 -5.82
N CYS A 25 -0.97 5.25 -5.76
CA CYS A 25 0.17 5.55 -6.63
C CYS A 25 -0.04 5.23 -8.14
N ALA A 26 -1.13 4.57 -8.52
CA ALA A 26 -1.49 4.27 -9.92
C ALA A 26 -2.98 4.49 -10.25
N LEU A 27 -3.81 4.71 -9.24
CA LEU A 27 -5.23 4.99 -9.39
C LEU A 27 -5.34 6.49 -9.09
N GLY A 28 -5.72 7.31 -10.06
CA GLY A 28 -6.03 8.72 -9.80
C GLY A 28 -7.08 8.90 -8.68
N PRO A 29 -7.60 10.10 -8.44
CA PRO A 29 -8.57 10.38 -7.36
C PRO A 29 -9.92 9.61 -7.45
N ARG A 30 -10.09 8.69 -8.40
CA ARG A 30 -11.26 7.82 -8.52
C ARG A 30 -11.05 6.52 -7.77
N TRP A 31 -11.94 6.27 -6.81
CA TRP A 31 -12.08 4.98 -6.16
C TRP A 31 -12.79 4.01 -7.11
N GLN A 32 -12.02 3.33 -7.96
CA GLN A 32 -12.51 2.21 -8.77
C GLN A 32 -11.80 0.95 -8.30
N PHE A 33 -12.57 -0.03 -7.81
CA PHE A 33 -12.02 -1.34 -7.45
C PHE A 33 -11.54 -2.01 -8.74
N LEU A 34 -10.22 -1.98 -8.96
CA LEU A 34 -9.57 -2.82 -9.96
C LEU A 34 -9.13 -4.10 -9.25
N PRO A 35 -9.40 -5.29 -9.82
CA PRO A 35 -8.85 -6.54 -9.29
C PRO A 35 -7.33 -6.39 -9.15
N PRO A 36 -6.69 -7.08 -8.18
CA PRO A 36 -5.27 -6.89 -7.85
C PRO A 36 -4.38 -7.26 -9.05
N GLN A 37 -4.20 -6.32 -9.96
CA GLN A 37 -3.17 -6.36 -10.98
C GLN A 37 -1.88 -6.05 -10.24
N HIS A 38 -1.05 -7.07 -10.02
CA HIS A 38 0.26 -6.94 -9.39
C HIS A 38 1.28 -6.11 -10.22
N THR A 39 0.83 -5.11 -10.97
CA THR A 39 1.59 -4.47 -12.05
C THR A 39 1.66 -2.96 -11.89
N CYS A 40 1.97 -2.47 -10.68
CA CYS A 40 2.58 -1.15 -10.62
C CYS A 40 3.95 -1.26 -11.30
N GLN A 41 4.06 -0.82 -12.56
CA GLN A 41 5.31 -0.83 -13.33
C GLN A 41 6.45 -0.06 -12.63
N LYS A 42 6.12 0.80 -11.67
CA LYS A 42 7.04 1.61 -10.87
C LYS A 42 7.27 1.04 -9.46
N HIS A 43 6.88 -0.21 -9.19
CA HIS A 43 7.06 -0.82 -7.88
C HIS A 43 8.56 -0.85 -7.52
N LYS A 44 8.90 -0.26 -6.37
CA LYS A 44 10.24 -0.30 -5.81
C LYS A 44 10.14 -0.88 -4.41
N PRO A 45 10.73 -2.06 -4.13
CA PRO A 45 10.64 -2.67 -2.81
C PRO A 45 11.34 -1.79 -1.77
N VAL A 46 10.75 -1.70 -0.59
CA VAL A 46 11.32 -1.02 0.58
C VAL A 46 12.14 -2.03 1.42
N PRO A 47 13.19 -1.62 2.14
CA PRO A 47 13.94 -2.54 3.00
C PRO A 47 13.09 -3.20 4.09
N ALA A 48 13.54 -4.36 4.55
CA ALA A 48 12.74 -5.31 5.35
C ALA A 48 12.33 -4.75 6.73
N ASP A 49 13.16 -3.89 7.31
CA ASP A 49 12.90 -3.15 8.54
C ASP A 49 11.65 -2.27 8.42
N VAL A 50 11.54 -1.53 7.32
CA VAL A 50 10.39 -0.66 7.02
C VAL A 50 9.16 -1.50 6.71
N GLN A 51 9.31 -2.65 6.04
CA GLN A 51 8.20 -3.58 5.83
C GLN A 51 7.64 -4.10 7.16
N ALA A 52 8.50 -4.50 8.10
CA ALA A 52 8.09 -4.96 9.42
C ALA A 52 7.35 -3.86 10.20
N ALA A 53 7.87 -2.64 10.21
CA ALA A 53 7.21 -1.49 10.85
C ALA A 53 5.80 -1.21 10.26
N ARG A 54 5.66 -1.36 8.93
CA ARG A 54 4.39 -1.20 8.23
C ARG A 54 3.36 -2.27 8.59
N VAL A 55 3.78 -3.53 8.72
CA VAL A 55 2.90 -4.63 9.16
C VAL A 55 2.39 -4.36 10.58
N VAL A 56 3.26 -3.93 11.49
CA VAL A 56 2.86 -3.56 12.87
C VAL A 56 1.87 -2.40 12.86
N TRP A 57 2.08 -1.39 12.03
CA TRP A 57 1.15 -0.27 11.90
C TRP A 57 -0.21 -0.69 11.34
N LEU A 58 -0.24 -1.56 10.34
CA LEU A 58 -1.48 -2.11 9.78
C LEU A 58 -2.26 -2.93 10.81
N GLY A 59 -1.58 -3.72 11.64
CA GLY A 59 -2.23 -4.46 12.74
C GLY A 59 -2.93 -3.57 13.75
N LYS A 60 -2.48 -2.32 13.94
CA LYS A 60 -3.16 -1.33 14.80
C LYS A 60 -4.42 -0.75 14.18
N LEU A 61 -4.57 -0.77 12.85
CA LEU A 61 -5.72 -0.21 12.12
C LEU A 61 -6.86 -1.20 11.89
N GLN A 62 -6.62 -2.49 12.16
CA GLN A 62 -7.61 -3.57 12.05
C GLN A 62 -8.37 -3.84 13.36
N LYS A 63 -7.97 -3.20 14.47
CA LYS A 63 -8.80 -3.09 15.68
C LYS A 63 -9.74 -1.89 15.57
#